data_AF-A0A103YLM0-F1
#
_entry.id   AF-A0A103YLM0-F1
#
_cell.length_a   1.000
_cell.length_b   1.000
_cell.length_c   1.000
_cell.angle_alpha   90.00
_cell.angle_beta   90.00
_cell.angle_gamma   90.00
#
_symmetry.space_group_name_H-M   'P 1'
#
loop_
_entity.id
_entity.type
_entity.pdbx_description
1 polymer ?
#
loop_
_entity_poly.entity_id
_entity_poly.type
_entity_poly.pdbx_seq_one_letter_code
_entity_poly.pdbx_strand_id
1 'polypeptide(L)'
;RFERHYGIKIPRFSQGLAQDPTTRRIWFGIATAHYLESHDDPTKLNWVQESKKYLWLTDTAHHHLAIAILFLIGIGHGLKDILEAHKGAFTGQGHKGLYEILTTSWHAQLSLNLPMLGSLTIVVAHVVAIPPI
;
A
#
# COMPACT_ATOMS: atom_id res chain seq x y z
N ARG A 1 56.67 -4.07 31.13
CA ARG A 1 55.90 -4.93 30.19
C ARG A 1 54.55 -4.26 29.96
N PHE A 2 54.42 -3.53 28.84
CA PHE A 2 53.21 -3.02 28.16
C PHE A 2 52.06 -2.40 29.00
N GLU A 3 52.05 -1.07 29.13
CA GLU A 3 50.78 -0.33 29.29
C GLU A 3 50.41 0.34 27.95
N ARG A 4 49.27 -0.08 27.40
CA ARG A 4 48.70 0.42 26.15
C ARG A 4 48.04 1.78 26.42
N HIS A 5 48.67 2.87 26.00
CA HIS A 5 48.02 4.17 25.90
C HIS A 5 47.35 4.34 24.53
N TYR A 6 46.11 3.86 24.41
CA TYR A 6 45.18 4.42 23.44
C TYR A 6 44.33 5.49 24.13
N GLY A 7 45.00 6.56 24.59
CA GLY A 7 44.33 7.73 25.13
C GLY A 7 43.98 8.65 23.97
N ILE A 8 42.71 8.70 23.58
CA ILE A 8 42.22 9.73 22.65
C ILE A 8 42.49 11.09 23.32
N LYS A 9 43.54 11.80 22.86
CA LYS A 9 43.86 13.15 23.32
C LYS A 9 42.81 14.11 22.76
N ILE A 10 41.75 14.31 23.53
CA ILE A 10 40.69 15.26 23.21
C ILE A 10 41.30 16.68 23.25
N PRO A 11 41.26 17.46 22.15
CA PRO A 11 41.87 18.79 22.10
C PRO A 11 41.24 19.75 23.13
N ARG A 12 42.01 20.69 23.67
CA ARG A 12 41.56 21.62 24.73
C ARG A 12 40.30 22.42 24.35
N PHE A 13 40.12 22.69 23.05
CA PHE A 13 38.93 23.33 22.51
C PHE A 13 37.64 22.53 22.80
N SER A 14 37.66 21.21 22.57
CA SER A 14 36.54 20.32 22.89
C SER A 14 36.31 20.11 24.39
N GLN A 15 37.36 20.23 25.23
CA GLN A 15 37.19 20.24 26.68
C GLN A 15 36.47 21.51 27.17
N GLY A 16 36.75 22.66 26.54
CA GLY A 16 36.04 23.92 26.81
C GLY A 16 34.57 23.87 26.42
N LEU A 17 34.25 23.28 25.26
CA LEU A 17 32.86 23.05 24.81
C LEU A 17 32.12 22.06 25.72
N ALA A 18 32.79 20.99 26.19
CA ALA A 18 32.18 20.01 27.10
C ALA A 18 31.84 20.59 28.49
N GLN A 19 32.58 21.61 28.94
CA GLN A 19 32.30 22.31 30.20
C GLN A 19 31.25 23.41 30.05
N ASP A 20 30.97 23.87 28.84
CA ASP A 20 30.00 24.93 28.63
C ASP A 20 28.56 24.45 29.01
N PRO A 21 27.72 25.30 29.60
CA PRO A 21 26.37 24.91 30.04
C PRO A 21 25.39 24.61 28.89
N THR A 22 25.64 25.14 27.69
CA THR A 22 24.72 25.08 26.54
C THR A 22 24.91 23.79 25.76
N THR A 23 26.15 23.42 25.46
CA THR A 23 26.59 22.14 24.93
C THR A 23 26.19 21.01 25.86
N ARG A 24 26.33 21.16 27.19
CA ARG A 24 25.84 20.14 28.13
C ARG A 24 24.33 19.93 28.04
N ARG A 25 23.56 21.00 27.90
CA ARG A 25 22.10 20.94 27.72
C ARG A 25 21.70 20.29 26.40
N ILE A 26 22.41 20.61 25.32
CA ILE A 26 22.19 20.01 24.00
C ILE A 26 22.51 18.51 24.05
N TRP A 27 23.64 18.11 24.63
CA TRP A 27 23.99 16.70 24.80
C TRP A 27 23.02 15.96 25.72
N PHE A 28 22.54 16.59 26.79
CA PHE A 28 21.51 15.99 27.64
C PHE A 28 20.20 15.82 26.87
N GLY A 29 19.81 16.81 26.06
CA GLY A 29 18.63 16.72 25.18
C GLY A 29 18.74 15.62 24.13
N ILE A 30 19.90 15.49 23.47
CA ILE A 30 20.19 14.41 22.51
C ILE A 30 20.21 13.05 23.22
N ALA A 31 20.86 12.94 24.39
CA ALA A 31 20.90 11.71 25.16
C ALA A 31 19.51 11.30 25.67
N THR A 32 18.67 12.24 26.08
CA THR A 32 17.27 11.98 26.45
C THR A 32 16.45 11.57 25.22
N ALA A 33 16.60 12.24 24.07
CA ALA A 33 15.91 11.85 22.84
C ALA A 33 16.31 10.44 22.38
N HIS A 34 17.62 10.14 22.40
CA HIS A 34 18.16 8.82 22.08
C HIS A 34 17.71 7.76 23.09
N TYR A 35 17.59 8.10 24.38
CA TYR A 35 17.05 7.20 25.39
C TYR A 35 15.55 6.96 25.18
N LEU A 36 14.78 7.95 24.73
CA LEU A 36 13.35 7.81 24.42
C LEU A 36 13.08 6.99 23.15
N GLU A 37 13.99 7.06 22.18
CA GLU A 37 13.95 6.27 20.94
C GLU A 37 14.46 4.84 21.17
N SER A 38 15.46 4.64 22.04
CA SER A 38 15.95 3.29 22.40
C SER A 38 15.07 2.58 23.42
N HIS A 39 14.10 3.27 24.02
CA HIS A 39 13.05 2.66 24.84
C HIS A 39 11.86 2.37 23.95
N ASP A 40 11.95 1.24 23.24
CA ASP A 40 10.80 0.59 22.59
C ASP A 40 9.81 0.20 23.68
N ASP A 41 8.95 1.15 24.05
CA ASP A 41 7.82 0.88 24.94
C ASP A 41 6.85 -0.02 24.18
N PRO A 42 6.66 -1.28 24.60
CA PRO A 42 5.76 -2.21 23.93
C PRO A 42 4.34 -1.65 23.86
N THR A 43 3.94 -0.73 24.76
CA THR A 43 2.65 -0.07 24.68
C THR A 43 2.54 0.84 23.46
N LYS A 44 3.58 1.64 23.13
CA LYS A 44 3.58 2.49 21.91
C LYS A 44 3.46 1.65 20.65
N LEU A 45 4.18 0.53 20.56
CA LEU A 45 4.08 -0.39 19.43
C LEU A 45 2.67 -0.98 19.34
N ASN A 46 2.07 -1.39 20.47
CA ASN A 46 0.72 -1.91 20.50
C ASN A 46 -0.32 -0.87 20.02
N TRP A 47 -0.21 0.39 20.44
CA TRP A 47 -1.10 1.45 19.98
C TRP A 47 -0.89 1.81 18.51
N VAL A 48 0.36 1.78 18.01
CA VAL A 48 0.66 1.98 16.58
C VAL A 48 0.07 0.85 15.75
N GLN A 49 0.25 -0.41 16.16
CA GLN A 49 -0.33 -1.56 15.46
C GLN A 49 -1.86 -1.51 15.45
N GLU A 50 -2.47 -1.18 16.58
CA GLU A 50 -3.92 -1.05 16.69
C GLU A 50 -4.44 0.13 15.84
N SER A 51 -3.74 1.27 15.83
CA SER A 51 -4.08 2.40 14.94
C SER A 51 -3.95 2.06 13.45
N LYS A 52 -2.91 1.30 13.05
CA LYS A 52 -2.70 0.81 11.67
C LYS A 52 -3.84 -0.13 11.26
N LYS A 53 -4.28 -0.99 12.19
CA LYS A 53 -5.43 -1.88 12.00
C LYS A 53 -6.74 -1.11 11.81
N TYR A 54 -7.00 -0.08 12.61
CA TYR A 54 -8.18 0.77 12.42
C TYR A 54 -8.16 1.49 11.07
N LEU A 55 -7.01 2.06 10.69
CA LEU A 55 -6.84 2.68 9.37
C LEU A 55 -7.15 1.68 8.25
N TRP A 56 -6.60 0.47 8.31
CA TRP A 56 -6.85 -0.58 7.33
C TRP A 56 -8.31 -1.02 7.25
N LEU A 57 -8.99 -1.14 8.40
CA LEU A 57 -10.42 -1.48 8.45
C LEU A 57 -11.27 -0.39 7.80
N THR A 58 -10.99 0.88 8.11
CA THR A 58 -11.71 2.01 7.51
C THR A 58 -11.43 2.14 6.02
N ASP A 59 -10.18 1.91 5.59
CA ASP A 59 -9.78 1.94 4.19
C ASP A 59 -10.46 0.82 3.40
N THR A 60 -10.46 -0.41 3.93
CA THR A 60 -11.15 -1.56 3.32
C THR A 60 -12.65 -1.29 3.20
N ALA A 61 -13.29 -0.78 4.25
CA ALA A 61 -14.72 -0.45 4.24
C ALA A 61 -15.06 0.63 3.18
N HIS A 62 -14.22 1.66 3.06
CA HIS A 62 -14.43 2.73 2.08
C HIS A 62 -14.26 2.23 0.64
N HIS A 63 -13.24 1.40 0.36
CA HIS A 63 -13.04 0.78 -0.95
C HIS A 63 -14.22 -0.11 -1.36
N HIS A 64 -14.71 -0.97 -0.47
CA HIS A 64 -15.85 -1.84 -0.76
C HIS A 64 -17.13 -1.02 -1.00
N LEU A 65 -17.34 0.04 -0.22
CA LEU A 65 -18.46 0.96 -0.43
C LEU A 65 -18.37 1.65 -1.81
N ALA A 66 -17.20 2.16 -2.18
CA ALA A 66 -16.98 2.80 -3.48
C ALA A 66 -17.24 1.83 -4.64
N ILE A 67 -16.73 0.60 -4.53
CA ILE A 67 -16.95 -0.46 -5.51
C ILE A 67 -18.44 -0.82 -5.61
N ALA A 68 -19.15 -0.95 -4.48
CA ALA A 68 -20.57 -1.25 -4.46
C ALA A 68 -21.40 -0.17 -5.18
N ILE A 69 -21.07 1.11 -4.97
CA ILE A 69 -21.72 2.24 -5.66
C ILE A 69 -21.44 2.19 -7.17
N LEU A 70 -20.20 1.90 -7.57
CA LEU A 70 -19.83 1.76 -8.98
C LEU A 70 -20.61 0.62 -9.67
N PHE A 71 -20.71 -0.55 -9.03
CA PHE A 71 -21.48 -1.67 -9.56
C PHE A 71 -22.98 -1.36 -9.68
N LEU A 72 -23.54 -0.59 -8.75
CA LEU A 72 -24.95 -0.19 -8.79
C LEU A 72 -25.29 0.62 -10.05
N ILE A 73 -24.41 1.54 -10.46
CA ILE A 73 -24.58 2.34 -11.68
C ILE A 73 -24.46 1.47 -12.94
N GLY A 74 -23.63 0.42 -12.90
CA GLY A 74 -23.44 -0.52 -14.01
C GLY A 74 -24.68 -1.35 -14.36
N ILE A 75 -25.53 -1.68 -13.36
CA ILE A 75 -26.74 -2.50 -13.56
C ILE A 75 -27.84 -1.75 -14.34
N GLY A 76 -27.81 -0.41 -14.35
CA GLY A 76 -28.81 0.41 -15.03
C GLY A 76 -28.66 0.51 -16.56
N HIS A 77 -27.57 -0.02 -17.13
CA HIS A 77 -27.32 0.11 -18.56
C HIS A 77 -27.66 -1.17 -19.33
N GLY A 78 -28.51 -1.05 -20.36
CA GLY A 78 -28.83 -2.16 -21.26
C GLY A 78 -27.60 -2.58 -22.07
N LEU A 79 -27.08 -3.78 -21.81
CA LEU A 79 -25.86 -4.28 -22.47
C LEU A 79 -26.01 -4.34 -24.00
N LYS A 80 -27.20 -4.72 -24.49
CA LYS A 80 -27.51 -4.74 -25.92
C LYS A 80 -27.48 -3.34 -26.54
N ASP A 81 -28.06 -2.35 -25.84
CA ASP A 81 -28.09 -0.96 -26.31
C ASP A 81 -26.68 -0.35 -26.34
N ILE A 82 -25.84 -0.64 -25.34
CA ILE A 82 -24.43 -0.22 -25.32
C ILE A 82 -23.64 -0.85 -26.47
N LEU A 83 -23.80 -2.17 -26.70
CA LEU A 83 -23.07 -2.88 -27.76
C LEU A 83 -23.45 -2.40 -29.16
N GLU A 84 -24.74 -2.11 -29.39
CA GLU A 84 -25.24 -1.63 -30.68
C GLU A 84 -24.94 -0.15 -30.92
N ALA A 85 -24.85 0.66 -29.85
CA ALA A 85 -24.40 2.05 -29.91
C ALA A 85 -22.89 2.18 -30.17
N HIS A 86 -22.09 1.16 -29.83
CA HIS A 86 -20.64 1.16 -29.99
C HIS A 86 -20.20 0.77 -31.42
N LYS A 87 -20.38 1.69 -32.37
CA LYS A 87 -19.85 1.58 -33.74
C LYS A 87 -18.63 2.49 -33.91
N GLY A 88 -17.46 1.91 -34.17
CA GLY A 88 -16.22 2.64 -34.38
C GLY A 88 -16.06 3.05 -35.84
N ALA A 89 -15.35 4.15 -36.08
CA ALA A 89 -15.09 4.70 -37.43
C ALA A 89 -14.47 3.69 -38.41
N PHE A 90 -13.82 2.63 -37.91
CA PHE A 90 -13.17 1.59 -38.70
C PHE A 90 -13.74 0.18 -38.46
N THR A 91 -14.80 0.02 -37.66
CA THR A 91 -15.34 -1.30 -37.26
C THR A 91 -16.70 -1.60 -37.91
N GLY A 92 -16.78 -1.54 -39.25
CA GLY A 92 -17.87 -2.12 -40.06
C GLY A 92 -19.28 -2.17 -39.43
N GLN A 93 -19.82 -3.39 -39.25
CA GLN A 93 -21.14 -3.62 -38.62
C GLN A 93 -21.15 -3.48 -37.08
N GLY A 94 -20.00 -3.19 -36.44
CA GLY A 94 -19.84 -3.10 -34.99
C GLY A 94 -19.99 -4.45 -34.29
N HIS A 95 -20.40 -4.43 -33.01
CA HIS A 95 -20.65 -5.62 -32.18
C HIS A 95 -22.05 -6.24 -32.38
N LYS A 96 -22.67 -6.11 -33.56
CA LYS A 96 -23.99 -6.71 -33.83
C LYS A 96 -23.94 -8.23 -33.74
N GLY A 97 -24.90 -8.83 -33.04
CA GLY A 97 -24.98 -10.28 -32.83
C GLY A 97 -24.02 -10.82 -31.75
N LEU A 98 -23.08 -10.01 -31.25
CA LEU A 98 -22.15 -10.43 -30.20
C LEU A 98 -22.88 -10.67 -28.88
N TYR A 99 -23.85 -9.82 -28.53
CA TYR A 99 -24.71 -10.03 -27.36
C TYR A 99 -25.37 -11.41 -27.39
N GLU A 100 -25.93 -11.79 -28.54
CA GLU A 100 -26.63 -13.06 -28.69
C GLU A 100 -25.69 -14.26 -28.55
N ILE A 101 -24.49 -14.21 -29.15
CA ILE A 101 -23.46 -15.25 -28.99
C ILE A 101 -23.02 -15.36 -27.52
N LEU A 102 -22.80 -14.24 -26.84
CA LEU A 102 -22.35 -14.22 -25.44
C LEU A 102 -23.43 -14.72 -24.46
N THR A 103 -24.72 -14.44 -24.72
CA THR A 103 -25.80 -14.88 -23.82
C THR A 103 -26.32 -16.29 -24.11
N THR A 104 -26.18 -16.78 -25.34
CA THR A 104 -26.74 -18.10 -25.74
C THR A 104 -25.71 -19.23 -25.75
N SER A 105 -24.40 -18.92 -25.81
CA SER A 105 -23.35 -19.94 -25.90
C SER A 105 -22.57 -20.10 -24.58
N TRP A 106 -22.66 -21.30 -24.01
CA TRP A 106 -21.85 -21.70 -22.85
C TRP A 106 -20.35 -21.69 -23.14
N HIS A 107 -19.95 -22.10 -24.36
CA HIS A 107 -18.55 -22.10 -24.74
C HIS A 107 -17.99 -20.68 -24.87
N ALA A 108 -18.81 -19.72 -25.32
CA ALA A 108 -18.41 -18.31 -25.39
C ALA A 108 -18.22 -17.71 -23.99
N GLN A 109 -19.15 -18.00 -23.07
CA GLN A 109 -19.03 -17.56 -21.67
C GLN A 109 -17.81 -18.19 -20.99
N LEU A 110 -17.59 -19.49 -21.18
CA LEU A 110 -16.44 -20.19 -20.61
C LEU A 110 -15.11 -19.67 -21.18
N SER A 111 -15.06 -19.43 -22.49
CA SER A 111 -13.86 -18.91 -23.18
C SER A 111 -13.46 -17.52 -22.71
N LEU A 112 -14.38 -16.72 -22.15
CA LEU A 112 -14.06 -15.40 -21.58
C LEU A 112 -13.78 -15.48 -20.08
N ASN A 113 -14.58 -16.25 -19.34
CA ASN A 113 -14.45 -16.33 -17.89
C ASN A 113 -13.13 -16.99 -17.46
N LEU A 114 -12.65 -18.02 -18.17
CA LEU A 114 -11.40 -18.72 -17.84
C LEU A 114 -10.17 -17.80 -17.91
N PRO A 115 -9.92 -17.08 -19.02
CA PRO A 115 -8.83 -16.10 -19.07
C PRO A 115 -8.96 -14.97 -18.05
N MET A 116 -10.19 -14.47 -17.79
CA MET A 116 -10.41 -13.41 -16.80
C MET A 116 -10.05 -13.89 -15.38
N LEU A 117 -10.50 -15.09 -14.99
CA LEU A 117 -10.14 -15.69 -13.71
C LEU A 117 -8.65 -16.01 -13.64
N GLY A 118 -8.05 -16.53 -14.71
CA GLY A 118 -6.61 -16.79 -14.78
C GLY A 118 -5.76 -15.51 -14.68
N SER A 119 -6.21 -14.40 -15.27
CA SER A 119 -5.56 -13.10 -15.12
C SER A 119 -5.66 -12.59 -13.70
N LEU A 120 -6.83 -12.71 -13.07
CA LEU A 120 -7.03 -12.31 -11.68
C LEU A 120 -6.13 -13.11 -10.72
N THR A 121 -6.01 -14.42 -10.91
CA THR A 121 -5.17 -15.27 -10.04
C THR A 121 -3.68 -14.92 -10.16
N ILE A 122 -3.20 -14.51 -11.35
CA ILE A 122 -1.84 -14.00 -11.54
C ILE A 122 -1.62 -12.70 -10.77
N VAL A 123 -2.58 -11.77 -10.82
CA VAL A 123 -2.50 -10.50 -10.08
C VAL A 123 -2.49 -10.75 -8.57
N VAL A 124 -3.38 -11.63 -8.09
CA VAL A 124 -3.41 -12.01 -6.66
C VAL A 124 -2.09 -12.65 -6.24
N ALA A 125 -1.53 -13.55 -7.05
CA ALA A 125 -0.22 -14.15 -6.78
C ALA A 125 0.89 -13.09 -6.72
N HIS A 126 0.83 -12.07 -7.57
CA HIS A 126 1.77 -10.96 -7.54
C HIS A 126 1.66 -10.14 -6.25
N VAL A 127 0.44 -9.84 -5.79
CA VAL A 127 0.19 -9.08 -4.55
C VAL A 127 0.63 -9.86 -3.31
N VAL A 128 0.43 -11.18 -3.27
CA VAL A 128 0.90 -12.03 -2.16
C VAL A 128 2.43 -12.13 -2.16
N ALA A 129 3.09 -12.01 -3.32
CA ALA A 129 4.54 -12.05 -3.45
C ALA A 129 5.24 -10.70 -3.11
N ILE A 130 4.50 -9.59 -3.03
CA ILE A 130 5.05 -8.31 -2.53
C ILE A 130 4.93 -8.33 -0.99
N PRO A 131 6.06 -8.24 -0.24
CA PRO A 131 6.00 -8.27 1.22
C PRO A 131 5.23 -7.06 1.75
N PRO A 132 4.25 -7.26 2.65
CA PRO A 132 3.55 -6.16 3.29
C PRO A 132 4.52 -5.40 4.20
N ILE A 133 4.68 -4.11 3.94
CA ILE A 133 5.34 -3.12 4.81
C ILE A 133 4.54 -2.83 6.08
#